data_AF-A0A178AHI2-F1
#
_entry.id   AF-A0A178AHI2-F1
#
_cell.length_a   1.000
_cell.length_b   1.000
_cell.length_c   1.000
_cell.angle_alpha   90.00
_cell.angle_beta   90.00
_cell.angle_gamma   90.00
#
_symmetry.space_group_name_H-M   'P 1'
#
loop_
_entity.id
_entity.type
_entity.pdbx_description
1 polymer ?
#
loop_
_entity_poly.entity_id
_entity_poly.type
_entity_poly.pdbx_seq_one_letter_code
_entity_poly.pdbx_strand_id
1 'polypeptide(L)'
;MNEPLAPGEYHHYIPQFLLRRFSTAPVRYYKDKRNWMRKIKGDETVKAVRLGQYPPELIEAPIKRTLGQYDMYKDNLKFSSKEQKYMEEKLSAVEGHASRINARIVDVHKDGKDGIWLSRPDKDLLREFVFVMYGLLAGNPGPMSISSIPRSI
;
A
#
# COMPACT_ATOMS: atom_id res chain seq x y z
N MET A 1 -4.93 -12.06 32.95
CA MET A 1 -5.05 -10.62 32.65
C MET A 1 -4.89 -10.48 31.15
N ASN A 2 -5.93 -10.01 30.44
CA ASN A 2 -5.88 -9.87 28.99
C ASN A 2 -5.28 -8.50 28.68
N GLU A 3 -4.08 -8.44 28.12
CA GLU A 3 -3.56 -7.21 27.54
C GLU A 3 -4.50 -6.75 26.41
N PRO A 4 -4.81 -5.44 26.31
CA PRO A 4 -5.56 -4.94 25.17
C PRO A 4 -4.69 -5.13 23.92
N LEU A 5 -5.17 -5.94 22.97
CA LEU A 5 -4.56 -6.09 21.66
C LEU A 5 -4.35 -4.69 21.08
N ALA A 6 -3.09 -4.28 20.93
CA ALA A 6 -2.76 -3.04 20.25
C ALA A 6 -3.51 -3.01 18.90
N PRO A 7 -4.16 -1.89 18.53
CA PRO A 7 -4.93 -1.82 17.29
C PRO A 7 -4.01 -2.24 16.15
N GLY A 8 -4.42 -3.26 15.41
CA GLY A 8 -3.61 -3.80 14.33
C GLY A 8 -3.24 -2.71 13.32
N GLU A 9 -2.06 -2.81 12.74
CA GLU A 9 -1.62 -1.86 11.72
C GLU A 9 -2.07 -2.36 10.34
N TYR A 10 -2.79 -1.50 9.61
CA TYR A 10 -3.32 -1.86 8.29
C TYR A 10 -2.25 -1.65 7.22
N HIS A 11 -1.83 -2.74 6.61
CA HIS A 11 -0.79 -2.76 5.59
C HIS A 11 -1.35 -3.05 4.22
N HIS A 12 -0.90 -2.31 3.22
CA HIS A 12 -1.34 -2.50 1.86
C HIS A 12 -0.42 -3.45 1.11
N TYR A 13 -1.01 -4.42 0.41
CA TYR A 13 -0.31 -5.23 -0.60
C TYR A 13 0.12 -4.37 -1.80
N ILE A 14 -0.70 -3.35 -2.12
CA ILE A 14 -0.40 -2.36 -3.15
C ILE A 14 -0.28 -0.98 -2.48
N PRO A 15 0.91 -0.37 -2.46
CA PRO A 15 1.18 0.90 -1.78
C PRO A 15 0.14 1.97 -2.09
N GLN A 16 -0.37 2.66 -1.06
CA GLN A 16 -1.47 3.62 -1.24
C GLN A 16 -1.10 4.73 -2.22
N PHE A 17 0.17 5.16 -2.24
CA PHE A 17 0.59 6.26 -3.09
C PHE A 17 0.43 5.95 -4.59
N LEU A 18 0.45 4.66 -4.98
CA LEU A 18 0.13 4.22 -6.34
C LEU A 18 -1.38 4.34 -6.59
N LEU A 19 -2.21 3.81 -5.67
CA LEU A 19 -3.67 3.83 -5.80
C LEU A 19 -4.24 5.25 -5.84
N ARG A 20 -3.65 6.18 -5.07
CA ARG A 20 -4.05 7.60 -5.05
C ARG A 20 -3.99 8.27 -6.42
N ARG A 21 -3.16 7.76 -7.35
CA ARG A 21 -3.08 8.29 -8.72
C ARG A 21 -4.31 7.98 -9.57
N PHE A 22 -5.01 6.91 -9.24
CA PHE A 22 -6.25 6.50 -9.91
C PHE A 22 -7.50 6.88 -9.11
N SER A 23 -7.31 7.69 -8.07
CA SER A 23 -8.38 8.02 -7.14
C SER A 23 -9.21 9.21 -7.55
N THR A 24 -10.45 9.18 -7.10
CA THR A 24 -11.34 10.32 -7.05
C THR A 24 -11.62 10.67 -5.61
N ALA A 25 -11.58 11.95 -5.27
CA ALA A 25 -11.94 12.42 -3.94
C ALA A 25 -13.08 13.44 -4.08
N PRO A 26 -14.23 13.22 -3.43
CA PRO A 26 -15.28 14.23 -3.43
C PRO A 26 -14.76 15.45 -2.68
N VAL A 27 -14.83 16.62 -3.33
CA VAL A 27 -14.50 17.90 -2.70
C VAL A 27 -15.79 18.49 -2.14
N ARG A 28 -15.79 18.78 -0.84
CA ARG A 28 -16.88 19.50 -0.19
C ARG A 28 -16.40 20.85 0.29
N TYR A 29 -17.26 21.86 0.16
CA TYR A 29 -17.02 23.20 0.67
C TYR A 29 -17.94 23.45 1.86
N TYR A 30 -17.41 24.04 2.92
CA TYR A 30 -18.22 24.47 4.06
C TYR A 30 -17.75 25.84 4.54
N LYS A 31 -18.66 26.60 5.13
CA LYS A 31 -18.34 27.85 5.81
C LYS A 31 -17.91 27.55 7.24
N ASP A 32 -16.73 28.02 7.63
CA ASP A 32 -16.30 27.93 9.01
C ASP A 32 -17.00 28.99 9.88
N LYS A 33 -16.72 28.98 11.19
CA LYS A 33 -17.28 29.95 12.16
C LYS A 33 -16.90 31.41 11.88
N ARG A 34 -15.90 31.66 11.02
CA ARG A 34 -15.46 32.99 10.57
C ARG A 34 -16.02 33.33 9.18
N ASN A 35 -16.99 32.54 8.69
CA ASN A 35 -17.61 32.68 7.36
C ASN A 35 -16.60 32.49 6.21
N TRP A 36 -15.48 31.83 6.45
CA TRP A 36 -14.51 31.50 5.41
C TRP A 36 -14.86 30.18 4.75
N MET A 37 -14.83 30.18 3.41
CA MET A 37 -15.07 29.00 2.59
C MET A 37 -13.86 28.06 2.70
N ARG A 38 -14.02 26.93 3.39
CA ARG A 38 -12.98 25.91 3.52
C ARG A 38 -13.29 24.70 2.65
N LYS A 39 -12.24 24.17 2.03
CA LYS A 39 -12.26 22.96 1.21
C LYS A 39 -11.93 21.76 2.09
N ILE A 40 -12.86 20.81 2.22
CA ILE A 40 -12.60 19.48 2.80
C ILE A 40 -12.51 18.49 1.65
N LYS A 41 -11.39 17.77 1.60
CA LYS A 41 -11.22 16.61 0.74
C LYS A 41 -11.84 15.41 1.46
N GLY A 42 -12.86 14.80 0.86
CA GLY A 42 -13.43 13.54 1.36
C GLY A 42 -12.45 12.38 1.19
N ASP A 43 -12.86 11.19 1.64
CA ASP A 43 -12.05 9.99 1.48
C ASP A 43 -11.83 9.65 0.01
N GLU A 44 -10.58 9.30 -0.32
CA GLU A 44 -10.18 8.94 -1.68
C GLU A 44 -10.69 7.53 -2.00
N THR A 45 -11.45 7.41 -3.09
CA THR A 45 -11.98 6.13 -3.60
C THR A 45 -11.36 5.81 -4.96
N VAL A 46 -11.27 4.53 -5.29
CA VAL A 46 -10.90 4.02 -6.61
C VAL A 46 -12.05 3.22 -7.20
N LYS A 47 -12.23 3.29 -8.52
CA LYS A 47 -13.15 2.40 -9.22
C LYS A 47 -12.55 1.00 -9.27
N ALA A 48 -13.30 0.01 -8.80
CA ALA A 48 -12.88 -1.38 -8.76
C ALA A 48 -13.97 -2.28 -9.36
N VAL A 49 -13.58 -3.44 -9.87
CA VAL A 49 -14.52 -4.44 -10.39
C VAL A 49 -14.63 -5.59 -9.38
N ARG A 50 -15.83 -5.87 -8.91
CA ARG A 50 -16.12 -7.03 -8.05
C ARG A 50 -16.40 -8.23 -8.94
N LEU A 51 -15.44 -9.15 -9.01
CA LEU A 51 -15.49 -10.36 -9.86
C LEU A 51 -16.20 -11.57 -9.21
N GLY A 52 -16.56 -11.49 -7.93
CA GLY A 52 -17.17 -12.61 -7.19
C GLY A 52 -18.64 -12.91 -7.54
N GLN A 53 -19.23 -12.18 -8.48
CA GLN A 53 -20.61 -12.35 -8.93
C GLN A 53 -20.71 -12.09 -10.44
N TYR A 54 -21.69 -12.71 -11.10
CA TYR A 54 -21.99 -12.51 -12.51
C TYR A 54 -23.38 -11.85 -12.68
N PRO A 55 -23.49 -10.75 -13.44
CA PRO A 55 -22.42 -10.03 -14.12
C PRO A 55 -21.48 -9.31 -13.12
N PRO A 56 -20.21 -9.09 -13.48
CA PRO A 56 -19.30 -8.31 -12.65
C PRO A 56 -19.85 -6.91 -12.35
N GLU A 57 -19.68 -6.45 -11.11
CA GLU A 57 -20.18 -5.15 -10.65
C GLU A 57 -19.04 -4.13 -10.54
N LEU A 58 -19.23 -2.93 -11.09
CA LEU A 58 -18.32 -1.80 -10.88
C LEU A 58 -18.68 -1.11 -9.56
N ILE A 59 -17.72 -1.03 -8.64
CA ILE A 59 -17.88 -0.45 -7.31
C ILE A 59 -16.87 0.68 -7.08
N GLU A 60 -17.16 1.54 -6.11
CA GLU A 60 -16.16 2.46 -5.53
C GLU A 60 -15.61 1.88 -4.23
N ALA A 61 -14.28 1.74 -4.16
CA ALA A 61 -13.60 1.15 -3.02
C ALA A 61 -12.70 2.19 -2.34
N PRO A 62 -12.74 2.33 -0.99
CA PRO A 62 -11.93 3.32 -0.28
C PRO A 62 -10.46 2.94 -0.29
N ILE A 63 -9.56 3.83 -0.72
CA ILE A 63 -8.12 3.51 -0.84
C ILE A 63 -7.53 3.04 0.48
N LYS A 64 -7.88 3.69 1.59
CA LYS A 64 -7.36 3.39 2.93
C LYS A 64 -7.60 1.95 3.39
N ARG A 65 -8.56 1.24 2.79
CA ARG A 65 -8.96 -0.12 3.19
C ARG A 65 -9.07 -1.08 2.00
N THR A 66 -8.55 -0.69 0.84
CA THR A 66 -8.57 -1.52 -0.36
C THR A 66 -7.18 -2.10 -0.57
N LEU A 67 -7.10 -3.37 -0.96
CA LEU A 67 -5.85 -4.07 -1.28
C LEU A 67 -4.84 -4.05 -0.10
N GLY A 68 -5.31 -4.40 1.09
CA GLY A 68 -4.48 -4.55 2.28
C GLY A 68 -5.10 -5.46 3.31
N GLN A 69 -4.39 -5.68 4.41
CA GLN A 69 -4.86 -6.43 5.56
C GLN A 69 -4.24 -5.88 6.85
N TYR A 70 -4.92 -6.07 7.98
CA TYR A 70 -4.34 -5.80 9.29
C TYR A 70 -3.23 -6.79 9.58
N ASP A 71 -2.18 -6.32 10.25
CA ASP A 71 -1.16 -7.16 10.86
C ASP A 71 -0.44 -8.09 9.87
N MET A 72 -0.26 -7.64 8.63
CA MET A 72 0.39 -8.41 7.55
C MET A 72 1.77 -8.97 7.93
N TYR A 73 2.49 -8.27 8.80
CA TYR A 73 3.85 -8.62 9.21
C TYR A 73 3.93 -9.21 10.62
N LYS A 74 2.78 -9.43 11.29
CA LYS A 74 2.77 -10.06 12.61
C LYS A 74 2.97 -11.57 12.47
N ASP A 75 4.21 -12.00 12.67
CA ASP A 75 4.53 -13.40 12.96
C ASP A 75 4.94 -13.51 14.43
N ASN A 76 3.94 -13.64 15.30
CA ASN A 76 4.13 -13.78 16.74
C ASN A 76 4.87 -15.07 17.14
N LEU A 77 5.04 -16.02 16.22
CA LEU A 77 5.79 -17.24 16.45
C LEU A 77 7.30 -17.03 16.22
N LYS A 78 7.69 -16.02 15.43
CA LYS A 78 9.10 -15.78 15.06
C LYS A 78 9.68 -14.49 15.61
N PHE A 79 8.86 -13.46 15.82
CA PHE A 79 9.35 -12.14 16.19
C PHE A 79 8.63 -11.60 17.42
N SER A 80 9.39 -10.95 18.29
CA SER A 80 8.85 -10.18 19.40
C SER A 80 8.09 -8.94 18.89
N SER A 81 7.17 -8.40 19.70
CA SER A 81 6.42 -7.19 19.36
C SER A 81 7.33 -5.98 19.05
N LYS A 82 8.51 -5.91 19.66
CA LYS A 82 9.49 -4.84 19.43
C LYS A 82 10.14 -4.98 18.05
N GLU A 83 10.50 -6.19 17.64
CA GLU A 83 11.07 -6.47 16.33
C GLU A 83 10.04 -6.23 15.23
N GLN A 84 8.79 -6.65 15.45
CA GLN A 84 7.69 -6.37 14.52
C GLN A 84 7.53 -4.87 14.31
N LYS A 85 7.37 -4.09 15.39
CA LYS A 85 7.26 -2.62 15.30
C LYS A 85 8.46 -1.99 14.58
N TYR A 86 9.66 -2.47 14.86
CA TYR A 86 10.87 -1.98 14.19
C TYR A 86 10.84 -2.26 12.67
N MET A 87 10.39 -3.45 12.25
CA MET A 87 10.21 -3.76 10.83
C MET A 87 9.17 -2.85 10.18
N GLU A 88 8.03 -2.62 10.83
CA GLU A 88 6.98 -1.72 10.31
C GLU A 88 7.49 -0.29 10.11
N GLU A 89 8.22 0.25 11.09
CA GLU A 89 8.83 1.58 10.99
C GLU A 89 9.82 1.66 9.81
N LYS A 90 10.60 0.60 9.58
CA LYS A 90 11.54 0.53 8.44
C LYS A 90 10.81 0.44 7.11
N LEU A 91 9.78 -0.39 7.01
CA LEU A 91 8.98 -0.55 5.81
C LEU A 91 8.26 0.75 5.44
N SER A 92 7.65 1.40 6.43
CA SER A 92 7.01 2.71 6.29
C SER A 92 8.00 3.78 5.80
N ALA A 93 9.23 3.77 6.31
CA ALA A 93 10.28 4.68 5.84
C ALA A 93 10.65 4.42 4.37
N VAL A 94 10.84 3.17 3.97
CA VAL A 94 11.17 2.81 2.58
C VAL A 94 10.01 3.18 1.64
N GLU A 95 8.76 2.88 2.01
CA GLU A 95 7.57 3.26 1.22
C GLU A 95 7.47 4.79 1.07
N GLY A 96 7.69 5.54 2.15
CA GLY A 96 7.66 6.99 2.13
C GLY A 96 8.69 7.61 1.18
N HIS A 97 9.91 7.07 1.14
CA HIS A 97 10.94 7.52 0.21
C HIS A 97 10.61 7.13 -1.24
N ALA A 98 10.19 5.89 -1.47
CA ALA A 98 9.79 5.41 -2.79
C ALA A 98 8.62 6.22 -3.37
N SER A 99 7.65 6.60 -2.54
CA SER A 99 6.54 7.48 -2.90
C SER A 99 7.02 8.84 -3.42
N ARG A 100 7.99 9.48 -2.74
CA ARG A 100 8.55 10.77 -3.14
C ARG A 100 9.28 10.68 -4.48
N ILE A 101 10.08 9.63 -4.68
CA ILE A 101 10.79 9.40 -5.94
C ILE A 101 9.78 9.18 -7.07
N ASN A 102 8.77 8.33 -6.86
CA ASN A 102 7.71 8.10 -7.83
C ASN A 102 6.93 9.38 -8.16
N ALA A 103 6.66 10.22 -7.17
CA ALA A 103 6.01 11.50 -7.42
C ALA A 103 6.84 12.39 -8.34
N ARG A 104 8.14 12.51 -8.09
CA ARG A 104 9.06 13.26 -8.95
C ARG A 104 9.08 12.69 -10.38
N ILE A 105 9.12 11.37 -10.55
CA ILE A 105 9.08 10.72 -11.87
C ILE A 105 7.79 11.09 -12.62
N VAL A 106 6.64 10.97 -11.95
CA VAL A 106 5.33 11.29 -12.54
C VAL A 106 5.22 12.76 -12.94
N ASP A 107 5.69 13.67 -12.08
CA ASP A 107 5.60 15.11 -12.34
C ASP A 107 6.48 15.51 -13.53
N VAL A 108 7.72 14.97 -13.62
CA VAL A 108 8.59 15.18 -14.79
C VAL A 108 7.95 14.66 -16.08
N HIS A 109 7.31 13.49 -16.03
CA HIS A 109 6.63 12.92 -17.19
C HIS A 109 5.41 13.75 -17.62
N LYS A 110 4.63 14.27 -16.66
CA LYS A 110 3.49 15.17 -16.92
C LYS A 110 3.91 16.49 -17.55
N ASP A 111 5.09 17.00 -17.18
CA ASP A 111 5.68 18.19 -17.80
C ASP A 111 6.14 17.96 -19.25
N GLY A 112 6.01 16.74 -19.80
CA GLY A 112 6.41 16.40 -21.16
C GLY A 112 7.94 16.31 -21.33
N LYS A 113 8.69 16.11 -20.25
CA LYS A 113 10.15 15.96 -20.31
C LYS A 113 10.52 14.51 -20.65
N ASP A 114 11.48 14.35 -21.56
CA ASP A 114 11.89 13.04 -22.09
C ASP A 114 12.71 12.18 -21.10
N GLY A 115 13.15 12.73 -19.97
CA GLY A 115 13.98 11.98 -19.03
C GLY A 115 14.05 12.57 -17.63
N ILE A 116 14.34 11.68 -16.68
CA ILE A 116 14.64 12.01 -15.29
C ILE A 116 15.97 11.41 -14.88
N TRP A 117 16.82 12.23 -14.27
CA TRP A 117 18.04 11.75 -13.63
C TRP A 117 17.71 11.27 -12.22
N LEU A 118 17.85 9.97 -11.99
CA LEU A 118 17.78 9.36 -10.66
C LEU A 118 19.19 9.09 -10.17
N SER A 119 19.47 9.51 -8.94
CA SER A 119 20.74 9.20 -8.28
C SER A 119 20.88 7.68 -8.08
N ARG A 120 22.11 7.19 -7.87
CA ARG A 120 22.31 5.77 -7.52
C ARG A 120 21.53 5.38 -6.25
N PRO A 121 21.53 6.17 -5.16
CA PRO A 121 20.68 5.91 -4.00
C PRO A 121 19.19 5.82 -4.31
N ASP A 122 18.66 6.70 -5.17
CA ASP A 122 17.24 6.65 -5.56
C ASP A 122 16.90 5.32 -6.26
N LYS A 123 17.77 4.89 -7.18
CA LYS A 123 17.60 3.63 -7.91
C LYS A 123 17.71 2.42 -6.98
N ASP A 124 18.67 2.43 -6.06
CA ASP A 124 18.86 1.35 -5.10
C ASP A 124 17.67 1.25 -4.13
N LEU A 125 17.15 2.39 -3.66
CA LEU A 125 15.97 2.44 -2.80
C LEU A 125 14.71 1.96 -3.53
N LEU A 126 14.52 2.31 -4.80
CA LEU A 126 13.41 1.78 -5.60
C LEU A 126 13.52 0.27 -5.80
N ARG A 127 14.74 -0.26 -6.00
CA ARG A 127 14.95 -1.72 -6.11
C ARG A 127 14.67 -2.43 -4.79
N GLU A 128 15.15 -1.89 -3.67
CA GLU A 128 14.87 -2.41 -2.34
C GLU A 128 13.37 -2.43 -2.07
N PHE A 129 12.68 -1.33 -2.36
CA PHE A 129 11.24 -1.23 -2.23
C PHE A 129 10.50 -2.29 -3.07
N VAL A 130 10.86 -2.42 -4.35
CA VAL A 130 10.27 -3.44 -5.24
C VAL A 130 10.58 -4.85 -4.72
N PHE A 131 11.81 -5.12 -4.29
CA PHE A 131 12.20 -6.42 -3.75
C PHE A 131 11.38 -6.80 -2.52
N VAL A 132 11.20 -5.87 -1.59
CA VAL A 132 10.35 -6.04 -0.42
C VAL A 132 8.91 -6.31 -0.87
N MET A 133 8.32 -5.45 -1.71
CA MET A 133 6.93 -5.62 -2.15
C MET A 133 6.69 -6.94 -2.90
N TYR A 134 7.57 -7.34 -3.83
CA TYR A 134 7.41 -8.59 -4.60
C TYR A 134 7.76 -9.83 -3.79
N GLY A 135 8.81 -9.77 -2.97
CA GLY A 135 9.16 -10.86 -2.05
C GLY A 135 8.03 -11.13 -1.06
N LEU A 136 7.32 -10.08 -0.63
CA LEU A 136 6.13 -10.20 0.22
C LEU A 136 4.93 -10.82 -0.49
N LEU A 137 4.69 -10.49 -1.77
CA LEU A 137 3.62 -11.11 -2.55
C LEU A 137 3.91 -12.58 -2.90
N ALA A 138 5.18 -12.94 -3.06
CA ALA A 138 5.61 -14.32 -3.35
C ALA A 138 5.76 -15.20 -2.08
N GLY A 139 5.86 -14.58 -0.91
CA GLY A 139 6.20 -15.23 0.36
C GLY A 139 5.03 -15.88 1.13
N ASN A 140 3.81 -15.91 0.56
CA ASN A 140 2.69 -16.61 1.17
C ASN A 140 2.23 -17.81 0.32
N PRO A 141 3.04 -18.88 0.18
CA PRO A 141 2.45 -20.19 0.02
C PRO A 141 1.84 -20.52 1.39
N GLY A 142 0.50 -20.52 1.49
CA GLY A 142 -0.17 -21.31 2.54
C GLY A 142 0.46 -22.71 2.59
N PRO A 143 0.43 -23.42 3.73
CA PRO A 143 1.28 -24.59 3.96
C PRO A 143 1.17 -25.59 2.82
N MET A 144 2.11 -25.52 1.88
CA MET A 144 2.20 -26.47 0.77
C MET A 144 2.86 -27.69 1.39
N SER A 145 2.01 -28.60 1.85
CA SER A 145 2.42 -29.92 2.30
C SER A 145 3.29 -30.55 1.22
N ILE A 146 4.55 -30.81 1.57
CA ILE A 146 5.59 -31.44 0.74
C ILE A 146 5.17 -32.86 0.29
N SER A 147 4.02 -33.37 0.77
CA SER A 147 3.44 -34.67 0.42
C SER A 147 2.75 -34.75 -0.95
N SER A 148 2.77 -33.70 -1.79
CA SER A 148 1.91 -33.66 -3.00
C SER A 148 2.65 -33.46 -4.33
N ILE A 149 3.98 -33.58 -4.36
CA ILE A 149 4.72 -33.63 -5.63
C ILE A 149 4.84 -35.12 -6.06
N PRO A 150 4.12 -35.58 -7.09
CA PRO A 150 4.37 -36.90 -7.65
C PRO A 150 5.77 -36.90 -8.27
N ARG A 151 6.64 -37.80 -7.80
CA ARG A 151 7.89 -38.11 -8.50
C ARG A 151 7.56 -38.95 -9.73
N SER A 152 7.62 -38.30 -10.89
CA SER A 152 7.84 -38.93 -12.19
C SER A 152 9.00 -38.13 -12.81
N ILE A 153 10.11 -38.67 -13.31
CA ILE A 153 10.57 -40.01 -13.69
C ILE A 153 12.04 -40.10 -13.21
#